data_AF-A0A7D6I7X0-F1
#
_entry.id   AF-A0A7D6I7X0-F1
#
_cell.length_a   1.000
_cell.length_b   1.000
_cell.length_c   1.000
_cell.angle_alpha   90.00
_cell.angle_beta   90.00
_cell.angle_gamma   90.00
#
_symmetry.space_group_name_H-M   'P 1'
#
loop_
_entity.id
_entity.type
_entity.pdbx_description
1 polymer ?
#
loop_
_entity_poly.entity_id
_entity_poly.type
_entity_poly.pdbx_seq_one_letter_code
_entity_poly.pdbx_strand_id
1 'polypeptide(L)' 'MPEITSINDIRTAIRELSVRAEVARKEGRPDDAAEIEQRVATYRAKLSERP' A
#
# COMPACT_ATOMS: atom_id res chain seq x y z
N MET A 1 1.65 19.59 6.91
CA MET A 1 1.20 18.31 6.34
C MET A 1 2.14 17.25 6.90
N PRO A 2 1.69 16.22 7.64
CA PRO A 2 2.61 15.19 8.10
C PRO A 2 3.07 14.40 6.87
N GLU A 3 4.27 14.70 6.39
CA GLU A 3 4.96 13.82 5.44
C GLU A 3 5.01 12.43 6.06
N ILE A 4 4.52 11.41 5.36
CA ILE A 4 4.73 10.01 5.70
C ILE A 4 6.25 9.76 5.62
N THR A 5 6.97 10.07 6.69
CA THR A 5 8.44 10.07 6.74
C THR A 5 8.97 8.88 7.54
N SER A 6 8.14 8.29 8.39
CA SER A 6 8.53 7.17 9.23
C SER A 6 8.20 5.82 8.59
N ILE A 7 9.10 4.86 8.78
CA ILE A 7 8.90 3.44 8.40
C ILE A 7 7.58 2.90 8.96
N ASN A 8 7.20 3.33 10.16
CA ASN A 8 5.97 2.90 10.80
C ASN A 8 4.72 3.41 10.05
N ASP A 9 4.76 4.65 9.55
CA ASP A 9 3.67 5.21 8.73
C ASP A 9 3.58 4.50 7.38
N ILE A 10 4.74 4.18 6.77
CA ILE A 10 4.77 3.42 5.51
C ILE A 10 4.18 2.01 5.71
N ARG A 11 4.52 1.33 6.81
CA ARG A 11 3.93 0.01 7.15
C ARG A 11 2.43 0.10 7.39
N THR A 12 1.98 1.16 8.05
CA THR A 12 0.55 1.41 8.29
C THR A 12 -0.18 1.64 6.96
N ALA A 13 0.36 2.52 6.11
CA ALA A 13 -0.19 2.80 4.79
C ALA A 13 -0.25 1.53 3.91
N ILE A 14 0.81 0.69 3.92
CA ILE A 14 0.79 -0.61 3.23
C ILE A 14 -0.37 -1.47 3.72
N ARG A 15 -0.57 -1.58 5.04
CA ARG A 15 -1.64 -2.41 5.61
C ARG A 15 -3.02 -1.91 5.20
N GLU A 16 -3.26 -0.61 5.28
CA GLU A 16 -4.53 0.00 4.87
C GLU A 16 -4.82 -0.18 3.38
N LEU A 17 -3.79 0.00 2.54
CA LEU A 17 -3.89 -0.23 1.10
C LEU A 17 -4.16 -1.70 0.79
N SER A 18 -3.46 -2.64 1.42
CA SER A 18 -3.72 -4.07 1.23
C SER A 18 -5.16 -4.47 1.58
N VAL A 19 -5.73 -3.91 2.65
CA VAL A 19 -7.14 -4.14 3.00
C VAL A 19 -8.08 -3.61 1.91
N ARG A 20 -7.82 -2.40 1.39
CA ARG A 20 -8.60 -1.86 0.27
C ARG A 20 -8.49 -2.69 -1.00
N ALA A 21 -7.31 -3.22 -1.32
CA ALA A 21 -7.13 -4.11 -2.47
C ALA A 21 -7.94 -5.40 -2.32
N GLU A 22 -7.95 -5.99 -1.12
CA GLU A 22 -8.77 -7.18 -0.84
C GLU A 22 -10.27 -6.90 -0.97
N VAL A 23 -10.74 -5.75 -0.47
CA VAL A 23 -12.13 -5.31 -0.63
C VAL A 23 -12.46 -5.11 -2.12
N ALA A 24 -11.62 -4.40 -2.87
CA ALA A 24 -11.82 -4.18 -4.30
C ALA A 24 -11.89 -5.51 -5.08
N ARG A 25 -11.06 -6.50 -4.73
CA ARG A 25 -11.16 -7.86 -5.31
C ARG A 25 -12.50 -8.53 -4.98
N LYS A 26 -12.97 -8.41 -3.74
CA LYS A 26 -14.27 -8.97 -3.31
C LYS A 26 -15.46 -8.29 -3.99
N GLU A 27 -15.35 -7.00 -4.27
CA GLU A 27 -16.36 -6.22 -4.99
C GLU A 27 -16.32 -6.42 -6.51
N GLY A 28 -15.40 -7.24 -7.03
CA GLY A 28 -15.27 -7.49 -8.47
C GLY A 28 -14.63 -6.31 -9.22
N ARG A 29 -13.79 -5.52 -8.54
CA ARG A 29 -13.03 -4.38 -9.08
C ARG A 29 -11.53 -4.72 -9.13
N PRO A 30 -11.11 -5.65 -10.02
CA PRO A 30 -9.72 -6.11 -10.07
C PRO A 30 -8.74 -5.01 -10.49
N ASP A 31 -9.15 -4.05 -11.32
CA ASP A 31 -8.31 -2.93 -11.75
C ASP A 31 -7.91 -2.03 -10.57
N ASP A 32 -8.88 -1.70 -9.71
CA ASP A 32 -8.64 -0.93 -8.48
C ASP A 32 -7.66 -1.69 -7.56
N ALA A 33 -7.86 -3.00 -7.41
CA ALA A 33 -6.97 -3.83 -6.61
C ALA A 33 -5.54 -3.84 -7.18
N ALA A 34 -5.39 -3.94 -8.50
CA ALA A 34 -4.09 -3.94 -9.17
C ALA A 34 -3.36 -2.60 -9.01
N GLU A 35 -4.07 -1.48 -9.12
CA GLU A 35 -3.52 -0.14 -8.84
C GLU A 35 -3.04 -0.01 -7.39
N ILE A 36 -3.85 -0.46 -6.44
CA ILE A 36 -3.53 -0.41 -5.02
C ILE A 36 -2.32 -1.30 -4.70
N GLU A 37 -2.24 -2.49 -5.29
CA GLU A 37 -1.09 -3.39 -5.09
C GLU A 37 0.21 -2.84 -5.69
N GLN A 38 0.15 -2.16 -6.85
CA GLN A 38 1.32 -1.45 -7.39
C GLN A 38 1.82 -0.35 -6.45
N ARG A 39 0.91 0.38 -5.79
CA ARG A 39 1.28 1.37 -4.78
C ARG A 39 1.91 0.70 -3.55
N VAL A 40 1.35 -0.41 -3.08
CA VAL A 40 1.94 -1.21 -2.00
C VAL A 40 3.35 -1.70 -2.34
N ALA A 41 3.57 -2.19 -3.56
CA ALA A 41 4.88 -2.61 -4.02
C ALA A 41 5.89 -1.47 -3.99
N THR A 42 5.49 -0.27 -4.42
CA THR A 42 6.32 0.95 -4.35
C THR A 42 6.72 1.28 -2.91
N TYR A 43 5.77 1.22 -1.96
CA TYR A 43 6.07 1.46 -0.56
C TYR A 43 6.97 0.39 0.06
N ARG A 44 6.80 -0.89 -0.34
CA ARG A 44 7.68 -1.98 0.09
C ARG A 44 9.11 -1.81 -0.44
N ALA A 45 9.27 -1.40 -1.69
CA ALA A 45 10.59 -1.11 -2.26
C ALA A 45 11.31 -0.03 -1.44
N LYS A 46 10.62 1.08 -1.12
CA LYS A 46 11.15 2.15 -0.25
C LYS A 46 11.51 1.68 1.16
N LEU A 47 10.81 0.67 1.70
CA LEU A 47 11.17 0.04 2.97
C LEU A 47 12.41 -0.82 2.85
N SER A 48 12.57 -1.56 1.76
CA SER A 48 13.76 -2.39 1.52
C SER A 48 15.02 -1.56 1.25
N GLU A 49 14.87 -0.35 0.70
CA GLU A 49 15.99 0.59 0.49
C GLU A 49 16.47 1.27 1.79
N ARG A 50 15.69 1.23 2.88
CA ARG A 50 16.07 1.78 4.18
C ARG A 50 16.46 0.63 5.13
N PRO A 51 17.77 0.42 5.41
CA PRO A 51 18.25 -0.65 6.28
C PRO A 51 17.84 -0.49 7.74
#